data_AF-A0A383AXX8-F1
#
_entry.id   AF-A0A383AXX8-F1
#
_cell.length_a   1.000
_cell.length_b   1.000
_cell.length_c   1.000
_cell.angle_alpha   90.00
_cell.angle_beta   90.00
_cell.angle_gamma   90.00
#
_symmetry.space_group_name_H-M   'P 1'
#
loop_
_entity.id
_entity.type
_entity.pdbx_description
1 polymer ?
#
loop_
_entity_poly.entity_id
_entity_poly.type
_entity_poly.pdbx_seq_one_letter_code
_entity_poly.pdbx_strand_id
1 'polypeptide(L)'
;AVDTISHSQTPTFEKMALVTYPRSSLKTLGIVACNTQGMVLDKVKEESINVFVPTSPNPTTGFLIIVPLRDVDLLEMTIEEGLKMIISFGVVAPE
;
A
#
# COMPACT_ATOMS: atom_id res chain seq x y z
N ALA A 1 -23.57 7.35 9.07
CA ALA A 1 -23.86 7.08 7.64
C ALA A 1 -22.53 6.78 6.95
N VAL A 2 -22.07 5.54 7.10
CA VAL A 2 -20.98 4.98 6.28
C VAL A 2 -21.70 4.43 5.04
N ASP A 3 -22.19 5.34 4.21
CA ASP A 3 -23.02 5.04 3.04
C ASP A 3 -22.40 5.71 1.82
N THR A 4 -21.17 5.34 1.47
CA THR A 4 -20.61 5.60 0.13
C THR A 4 -19.45 4.64 -0.15
N ILE A 5 -19.72 3.35 -0.27
CA ILE A 5 -18.89 2.48 -1.10
C ILE A 5 -19.76 2.06 -2.29
N SER A 6 -20.17 3.07 -3.04
CA SER A 6 -20.91 2.91 -4.29
C SER A 6 -19.93 2.45 -5.37
N HIS A 7 -20.12 1.21 -5.82
CA HIS A 7 -20.05 0.79 -7.22
C HIS A 7 -19.16 1.67 -8.14
N SER A 8 -17.86 1.64 -7.91
CA SER A 8 -16.91 1.77 -9.01
C SER A 8 -16.17 0.45 -9.07
N GLN A 9 -16.17 -0.19 -10.24
CA GLN A 9 -15.30 -1.31 -10.57
C GLN A 9 -13.85 -0.80 -10.68
N THR A 10 -13.38 -0.07 -9.67
CA THR A 10 -11.97 0.26 -9.56
C THR A 10 -11.34 -0.99 -8.99
N PRO A 11 -10.48 -1.71 -9.74
CA PRO A 11 -9.83 -2.88 -9.21
C PRO A 11 -9.08 -2.47 -7.93
N THR A 12 -9.59 -2.92 -6.79
CA THR A 12 -8.85 -2.88 -5.54
C THR A 12 -7.67 -3.80 -5.76
N PHE A 13 -6.48 -3.23 -5.94
CA PHE A 13 -5.30 -4.02 -6.21
C PHE A 13 -4.87 -4.66 -4.89
N GLU A 14 -5.40 -5.82 -4.55
CA GLU A 14 -4.99 -6.60 -3.37
C GLU A 14 -3.58 -7.20 -3.54
N LYS A 15 -2.59 -6.33 -3.77
CA LYS A 15 -1.18 -6.67 -3.94
C LYS A 15 -0.35 -6.05 -2.84
N MET A 16 0.69 -6.76 -2.44
CA MET A 16 1.75 -6.20 -1.61
C MET A 16 2.74 -5.43 -2.48
N ALA A 17 3.35 -4.39 -1.93
CA ALA A 17 4.38 -3.60 -2.60
C ALA A 17 5.46 -3.16 -1.62
N LEU A 18 6.70 -3.00 -2.11
CA LEU A 18 7.73 -2.24 -1.42
C LEU A 18 7.73 -0.81 -1.93
N VAL A 19 7.76 0.11 -0.98
CA VAL A 19 7.88 1.55 -1.25
C VAL A 19 9.04 2.14 -0.46
N THR A 20 9.65 3.17 -1.01
CA THR A 20 10.77 3.84 -0.38
C THR A 20 10.26 4.86 0.63
N TYR A 21 10.32 4.54 1.92
CA TYR A 21 9.89 5.41 3.02
C TYR A 21 10.64 5.06 4.31
N PRO A 22 10.99 6.05 5.16
CA PRO A 22 10.90 7.49 4.96
C PRO A 22 12.08 8.10 4.17
N ARG A 23 13.08 7.30 3.76
CA ARG A 23 14.26 7.76 3.01
C ARG A 23 14.76 6.74 1.99
N SER A 24 15.57 7.20 1.03
CA SER A 24 15.96 6.51 -0.22
C SER A 24 16.59 5.11 -0.11
N SER A 25 17.13 4.71 1.03
CA SER A 25 17.73 3.37 1.21
C SER A 25 16.86 2.42 2.03
N LEU A 26 15.68 2.86 2.47
CA LEU A 26 14.77 2.05 3.26
C LEU A 26 13.60 1.62 2.38
N LYS A 27 13.19 0.37 2.55
CA LYS A 27 11.99 -0.17 1.92
C LYS A 27 10.99 -0.49 3.02
N THR A 28 9.74 -0.15 2.77
CA THR A 28 8.63 -0.46 3.66
C THR A 28 7.61 -1.27 2.89
N LEU A 29 7.08 -2.30 3.54
CA LEU A 29 6.03 -3.15 3.01
C LEU A 29 4.68 -2.44 3.15
N GLY A 30 3.90 -2.41 2.07
CA GLY A 30 2.59 -1.78 2.04
C GLY A 30 1.60 -2.59 1.19
N ILE A 31 0.32 -2.30 1.41
CA ILE A 31 -0.81 -2.88 0.68
C ILE A 31 -1.27 -1.84 -0.34
N VAL A 32 -1.29 -2.21 -1.61
CA VAL A 32 -1.88 -1.35 -2.64
C VAL A 32 -3.39 -1.30 -2.41
N ALA A 33 -3.99 -0.12 -2.43
CA ALA A 33 -5.44 0.04 -2.29
C ALA A 33 -6.07 0.25 -3.67
N CYS A 34 -5.68 1.32 -4.35
CA CYS A 34 -6.24 1.72 -5.64
C CYS A 34 -5.33 2.74 -6.34
N ASN A 35 -5.65 3.06 -7.60
CA ASN A 35 -5.05 4.20 -8.27
C ASN A 35 -5.46 5.51 -7.56
N THR A 36 -4.52 6.44 -7.44
CA THR A 36 -4.81 7.79 -6.96
C THR A 36 -5.68 8.51 -7.98
N GLN A 37 -6.74 9.18 -7.52
CA GLN A 37 -7.70 9.88 -8.38
C GLN A 37 -8.07 11.26 -7.82
N GLY A 38 -8.69 12.09 -8.65
CA GLY A 38 -9.27 13.38 -8.27
C GLY A 38 -8.24 14.39 -7.77
N MET A 39 -8.64 15.21 -6.78
CA MET A 39 -7.84 16.34 -6.30
C MET A 39 -6.44 15.96 -5.82
N VAL A 40 -6.25 14.75 -5.28
CA VAL A 40 -4.93 14.29 -4.84
C VAL A 40 -4.03 14.03 -6.04
N LEU A 41 -4.55 13.36 -7.08
CA LEU A 41 -3.81 13.15 -8.33
C LEU A 41 -3.45 14.48 -9.00
N ASP A 42 -4.37 15.46 -9.01
CA ASP A 42 -4.12 16.80 -9.56
C ASP A 42 -2.99 17.55 -8.84
N LYS A 43 -2.74 17.24 -7.56
CA LYS A 43 -1.63 17.82 -6.79
C LYS A 43 -0.33 17.08 -6.99
N VAL A 44 -0.37 15.75 -7.11
CA VAL A 44 0.83 14.92 -7.37
C VAL A 44 1.31 15.08 -8.82
N LYS A 45 0.40 15.32 -9.76
CA LYS A 45 0.67 15.56 -11.19
C LYS A 45 1.39 14.42 -11.89
N GLU A 46 1.29 13.21 -11.35
CA GLU A 46 1.91 12.01 -11.87
C GLU A 46 1.03 10.80 -11.55
N GLU A 47 0.94 9.84 -12.48
CA GLU A 47 0.23 8.59 -12.26
C GLU A 47 0.77 7.87 -11.02
N SER A 48 -0.10 7.70 -10.04
CA SER A 48 0.25 7.25 -8.69
C SER A 48 -0.77 6.26 -8.16
N ILE A 49 -0.36 5.50 -7.16
CA ILE A 49 -1.22 4.60 -6.40
C ILE A 49 -1.27 4.99 -4.93
N ASN A 50 -2.38 4.63 -4.31
CA ASN A 50 -2.60 4.72 -2.88
C ASN A 50 -2.07 3.45 -2.23
N VAL A 51 -1.06 3.58 -1.37
CA VAL A 51 -0.48 2.47 -0.60
C VAL A 51 -0.76 2.68 0.88
N PHE A 52 -1.43 1.72 1.50
CA PHE A 52 -1.54 1.67 2.94
C PHE A 52 -0.29 1.00 3.52
N VAL A 53 0.44 1.73 4.34
CA VAL A 53 1.64 1.28 5.04
C VAL A 53 1.28 0.99 6.49
N PRO A 54 1.08 -0.28 6.87
CA PRO A 54 0.75 -0.65 8.24
C PRO A 54 1.94 -0.51 9.19
N THR A 55 1.65 -0.36 10.47
CA THR A 55 2.65 -0.37 11.54
C THR A 55 2.80 -1.77 12.15
N SER A 56 4.02 -2.28 12.28
CA SER A 56 4.26 -3.52 13.03
C SER A 56 4.13 -3.29 14.55
N PRO A 57 3.52 -4.22 15.31
CA PRO A 57 2.89 -5.47 14.87
C PRO A 57 1.40 -5.33 14.55
N ASN A 58 0.80 -4.14 14.73
CA ASN A 58 -0.64 -3.93 14.57
C ASN A 58 -1.00 -3.45 13.15
N PRO A 59 -1.46 -4.35 12.25
CA PRO A 59 -1.68 -4.01 10.84
C PRO A 59 -2.91 -3.14 10.61
N THR A 60 -3.66 -2.80 11.65
CA THR A 60 -4.84 -1.93 11.55
C THR A 60 -4.49 -0.44 11.57
N THR A 61 -3.31 -0.11 12.09
CA THR A 61 -2.80 1.27 12.15
C THR A 61 -1.72 1.47 11.10
N GLY A 62 -1.58 2.70 10.58
CA GLY A 62 -0.66 2.95 9.48
C GLY A 62 -0.82 4.32 8.85
N PHE A 63 -0.15 4.47 7.71
CA PHE A 63 -0.18 5.67 6.89
C PHE A 63 -0.76 5.35 5.52
N LEU A 64 -1.51 6.30 4.96
CA LEU A 64 -1.75 6.32 3.52
C LEU A 64 -0.60 7.10 2.87
N ILE A 65 0.10 6.46 1.95
CA ILE A 65 1.15 7.10 1.15
C ILE A 65 0.73 7.04 -0.33
N ILE A 66 0.83 8.18 -1.00
CA ILE A 66 0.65 8.27 -2.45
C ILE A 66 2.02 8.13 -3.08
N VAL A 67 2.18 7.11 -3.94
CA VAL A 67 3.48 6.77 -4.52
C VAL A 67 3.34 6.74 -6.05
N PRO A 68 4.22 7.47 -6.79
CA PRO A 68 4.29 7.35 -8.23
C PRO A 68 4.49 5.90 -8.68
N LEU A 69 3.84 5.48 -9.76
CA LEU A 69 3.93 4.09 -10.22
C LEU A 69 5.37 3.61 -10.48
N ARG A 70 6.26 4.51 -10.93
CA ARG A 70 7.67 4.20 -11.18
C ARG A 70 8.49 3.88 -9.92
N ASP A 71 7.99 4.28 -8.75
CA ASP A 71 8.69 4.17 -7.45
C ASP A 71 8.12 3.03 -6.57
N VAL A 72 7.30 2.16 -7.17
CA VAL A 72 6.62 1.04 -6.52
C VAL A 72 7.19 -0.27 -7.04
N ASP A 73 7.69 -1.11 -6.13
CA ASP A 73 8.07 -2.48 -6.46
C ASP A 73 6.94 -3.42 -6.04
N LEU A 74 6.13 -3.88 -7.01
CA LEU A 74 5.07 -4.85 -6.74
C LEU A 74 5.68 -6.20 -6.36
N LEU A 75 5.10 -6.85 -5.35
CA LEU A 75 5.53 -8.16 -4.87
C LEU A 75 4.59 -9.25 -5.33
N GLU A 76 5.17 -10.39 -5.72
CA GLU A 76 4.44 -11.63 -6.00
C GLU A 76 4.23 -12.39 -4.69
N MET A 77 3.34 -11.88 -3.83
CA MET A 77 2.88 -12.54 -2.61
C MET A 77 1.44 -12.15 -2.29
N THR A 78 0.78 -12.96 -1.47
CA THR A 78 -0.56 -12.67 -0.97
C THR A 78 -0.55 -11.59 0.11
N ILE A 79 -1.69 -10.92 0.31
CA ILE A 79 -1.87 -9.98 1.42
C ILE A 79 -1.68 -10.68 2.77
N GLU A 80 -2.13 -11.93 2.91
CA GLU A 80 -2.01 -12.69 4.15
C GLU A 80 -0.54 -12.92 4.53
N GLU A 81 0.30 -13.30 3.58
CA GLU A 81 1.74 -13.49 3.80
C GLU A 81 2.43 -12.17 4.20
N GLY A 82 2.09 -11.07 3.50
CA GLY A 82 2.59 -9.75 3.85
C GLY A 82 2.20 -9.33 5.27
N LEU A 83 0.94 -9.55 5.66
CA LEU A 83 0.45 -9.28 7.01
C LEU A 83 1.14 -10.13 8.07
N LYS A 84 1.39 -11.42 7.81
CA LYS A 84 2.17 -12.29 8.71
C LYS A 84 3.58 -11.72 8.95
N MET A 85 4.23 -11.23 7.90
CA MET A 85 5.54 -10.58 8.01
C MET A 85 5.46 -9.31 8.87
N ILE A 86 4.45 -8.46 8.66
CA ILE A 86 4.25 -7.23 9.45
C ILE A 86 4.00 -7.51 10.93
N ILE A 87 3.09 -8.45 11.24
CA ILE A 87 2.70 -8.80 12.62
C ILE A 87 3.89 -9.41 13.38
N SER A 88 4.73 -10.18 12.68
CA SER A 88 5.89 -10.85 13.26
C SER A 88 7.16 -9.98 13.32
N PHE A 89 7.08 -8.68 13.01
CA PHE A 89 8.24 -7.79 12.89
C PHE A 89 9.29 -8.26 11.85
N GLY A 90 8.85 -8.97 10.82
CA GLY A 90 9.71 -9.52 9.77
C GLY A 90 10.41 -10.84 10.12
N VAL A 91 10.09 -11.45 11.26
CA VAL A 91 10.65 -12.76 11.64
C VAL A 91 10.11 -13.89 10.76
N VAL A 92 8.85 -13.79 10.34
CA VAL A 92 8.23 -14.74 9.41
C VAL A 92 8.33 -14.18 8.00
N ALA A 93 9.07 -14.87 7.14
CA ALA A 93 9.15 -14.56 5.72
C ALA A 93 8.02 -15.23 4.92
N PRO A 94 7.54 -14.60 3.84
CA PRO A 94 6.67 -15.23 2.85
C PRO A 94 7.40 -16.40 2.16
N GLU A 95 6.67 -17.44 1.73
CA GLU A 95 7.20 -18.60 1.00
C GLU A 95 7.30 -18.36 -0.52
#